data_AF-A0AA40DPC4-F1
#
_entry.id   AF-A0AA40DPC4-F1
#
_cell.length_a   1.000
_cell.length_b   1.000
_cell.length_c   1.000
_cell.angle_alpha   90.00
_cell.angle_beta   90.00
_cell.angle_gamma   90.00
#
_symmetry.space_group_name_H-M   'P 1'
#
loop_
_entity.id
_entity.type
_entity.pdbx_description
1 polymer ?
#
loop_
_entity_poly.entity_id
_entity_poly.type
_entity_poly.pdbx_seq_one_letter_code
_entity_poly.pdbx_strand_id
1 'polypeptide(L)'
;MKKMMIKDTFSTTSSKFQQKAYGNGILDPTTSKPPQDLSTIQHHLTQRRTSTQPSEHSHQQYCKGISDLYNEAGVSFLIQAEIMKRYYGSDPQYGRAHGRAITQVPEEDFNNGLSNPLPNILEGLKTRVLPSHLQSHSLHSSDRSLTFCHFTTEFKRTDGNFKQAVSQAAYDGATLFSARDRALTRAAAIPGRGNDKAAMETAVLTCVTDGKVAEVFAHHSQNGQYHQNLVARESLLSYPNRGRELIRNTQDYARSKSYELAALLGADLEEQKQESKGTCGLK
;
A
#
# COMPACT_ATOMS: atom_id res chain seq x y z
N MET A 1 16.13 -33.98 -17.55
CA MET A 1 15.14 -33.22 -16.74
C MET A 1 15.79 -32.85 -15.41
N LYS A 2 16.13 -31.57 -15.19
CA LYS A 2 16.61 -31.12 -13.87
C LYS A 2 15.43 -31.17 -12.90
N LYS A 3 15.53 -31.98 -11.85
CA LYS A 3 14.64 -31.96 -10.69
C LYS A 3 14.68 -30.53 -10.14
N MET A 4 13.57 -29.81 -10.29
CA MET A 4 13.39 -28.49 -9.67
C MET A 4 13.33 -28.76 -8.16
N MET A 5 14.43 -28.53 -7.45
CA MET A 5 14.40 -28.53 -5.99
C MET A 5 13.43 -27.42 -5.59
N ILE A 6 12.31 -27.80 -5.00
CA ILE A 6 11.46 -26.86 -4.28
C ILE A 6 12.34 -26.37 -3.12
N LYS A 7 12.89 -25.16 -3.24
CA LYS A 7 13.56 -24.48 -2.13
C LYS A 7 12.48 -24.27 -1.07
N ASP A 8 12.67 -24.82 0.13
CA ASP A 8 11.78 -24.53 1.24
C ASP A 8 11.73 -23.02 1.47
N THR A 9 10.54 -22.43 1.37
CA THR A 9 10.32 -21.01 1.62
C THR A 9 9.67 -20.81 2.99
N PHE A 10 10.04 -19.72 3.66
CA PHE A 10 9.39 -19.35 4.92
C PHE A 10 8.14 -18.52 4.65
N SER A 11 6.99 -18.99 5.17
CA SER A 11 5.75 -18.22 5.22
C SER A 11 5.95 -16.91 6.00
N THR A 12 5.25 -15.84 5.61
CA THR A 12 5.20 -14.57 6.37
C THR A 12 4.63 -14.73 7.78
N THR A 13 3.93 -15.83 8.06
CA THR A 13 3.41 -16.19 9.39
C THR A 13 4.38 -17.05 10.21
N SER A 14 5.48 -17.51 9.61
CA SER A 14 6.48 -18.33 10.29
C SER A 14 7.23 -17.53 11.36
N SER A 15 7.56 -18.17 12.48
CA SER A 15 8.42 -17.57 13.51
C SER A 15 9.83 -17.22 12.99
N LYS A 16 10.28 -17.85 11.91
CA LYS A 16 11.58 -17.60 11.26
C LYS A 16 11.52 -16.50 10.20
N PHE A 17 10.33 -15.99 9.85
CA PHE A 17 10.16 -15.00 8.80
C PHE A 17 10.99 -13.75 9.05
N GLN A 18 10.84 -13.13 10.22
CA GLN A 18 11.51 -11.86 10.54
C GLN A 18 13.03 -11.98 10.44
N GLN A 19 13.60 -13.04 11.03
CA GLN A 19 15.04 -13.29 10.96
C GLN A 19 15.51 -13.47 9.50
N LYS A 20 14.73 -14.18 8.68
CA LYS A 20 15.06 -14.41 7.28
C LYS A 20 14.93 -13.13 6.44
N ALA A 21 13.87 -12.35 6.65
CA ALA A 21 13.64 -11.05 6.02
C ALA A 21 14.79 -10.08 6.32
N TYR A 22 15.21 -9.99 7.59
CA TYR A 22 16.33 -9.14 8.00
C TYR A 22 17.66 -9.61 7.40
N GLY A 23 17.90 -10.91 7.37
CA GLY A 23 19.07 -11.49 6.70
C GLY A 23 19.09 -11.24 5.18
N ASN A 24 17.94 -10.95 4.57
CA ASN A 24 17.82 -10.61 3.16
C ASN A 24 17.90 -9.08 2.89
N GLY A 25 18.15 -8.25 3.91
CA GLY A 25 18.31 -6.80 3.74
C GLY A 25 17.03 -5.97 3.93
N ILE A 26 15.92 -6.56 4.37
CA ILE A 26 14.78 -5.79 4.88
C ILE A 26 15.18 -5.25 6.25
N LEU A 27 15.33 -3.94 6.36
CA LEU A 27 15.81 -3.33 7.60
C LEU A 27 14.73 -3.27 8.68
N ASP A 28 15.16 -3.41 9.93
CA ASP A 28 14.32 -3.03 11.06
C ASP A 28 14.07 -1.52 11.01
N PRO A 29 12.83 -1.03 11.26
CA PRO A 29 12.54 0.40 11.24
C PRO A 29 13.46 1.25 12.13
N THR A 30 13.95 0.70 13.25
CA THR A 30 14.87 1.39 14.16
C THR A 30 16.25 1.68 13.55
N THR A 31 16.63 0.94 12.51
CA THR A 31 17.89 1.11 11.78
C THR A 31 17.71 1.89 10.47
N SER A 32 16.47 2.26 10.14
CA SER A 32 16.14 2.97 8.91
C SER A 32 16.37 4.47 9.03
N LYS A 33 16.82 5.07 7.93
CA LYS A 33 16.94 6.52 7.81
C LYS A 33 15.62 7.12 7.32
N PRO A 34 15.32 8.39 7.64
CA PRO A 34 14.15 9.06 7.10
C PRO A 34 14.32 9.36 5.60
N PRO A 35 13.24 9.33 4.80
CA PRO A 35 13.29 9.73 3.41
C PRO A 35 13.55 11.24 3.28
N GLN A 36 14.14 11.67 2.15
CA GLN A 36 14.47 13.09 1.92
C GLN A 36 13.23 13.99 1.90
N ASP A 37 12.10 13.46 1.47
CA ASP A 37 10.79 14.12 1.34
C ASP A 37 9.87 13.87 2.53
N LEU A 38 10.40 13.49 3.70
CA LEU A 38 9.63 13.19 4.91
C LEU A 38 8.62 14.30 5.27
N SER A 39 9.03 15.56 5.21
CA SER A 39 8.16 16.70 5.54
C SER A 39 6.95 16.79 4.60
N THR A 40 7.16 16.56 3.30
CA THR A 40 6.10 16.51 2.29
C THR A 40 5.13 15.37 2.58
N ILE A 41 5.64 14.17 2.84
CA ILE A 41 4.81 13.01 3.21
C ILE A 41 3.98 13.35 4.45
N GLN A 42 4.63 13.78 5.53
CA GLN A 42 3.94 14.10 6.78
C GLN A 42 2.88 15.18 6.61
N HIS A 43 3.16 16.21 5.81
CA HIS A 43 2.19 17.24 5.46
C HIS A 43 0.94 16.63 4.80
N HIS A 44 1.11 15.78 3.79
CA HIS A 44 -0.01 15.12 3.13
C HIS A 44 -0.77 14.16 4.04
N LEU A 45 -0.08 13.46 4.94
CA LEU A 45 -0.68 12.47 5.82
C LEU A 45 -1.45 13.08 7.00
N THR A 46 -0.98 14.20 7.53
CA THR A 46 -1.52 14.81 8.76
C THR A 46 -2.43 16.00 8.52
N GLN A 47 -2.57 16.45 7.27
CA GLN A 47 -3.50 17.52 6.90
C GLN A 47 -4.94 17.18 7.31
N ARG A 48 -5.67 18.20 7.77
CA ARG A 48 -7.09 18.04 8.11
C ARG A 48 -7.92 17.87 6.87
N ARG A 49 -8.86 16.92 6.93
CA ARG A 49 -9.77 16.63 5.83
C ARG A 49 -11.00 17.51 5.93
N THR A 50 -11.50 17.96 4.76
CA THR A 50 -12.82 18.61 4.64
C THR A 50 -13.97 17.60 4.70
N SER A 51 -13.69 16.30 4.49
CA SER A 51 -14.69 15.25 4.60
C SER A 51 -15.22 15.13 6.03
N THR A 52 -16.53 15.02 6.16
CA THR A 52 -17.22 14.92 7.45
C THR A 52 -16.65 13.77 8.29
N GLN A 53 -16.39 14.09 9.57
CA GLN A 53 -16.06 13.09 10.59
C GLN A 53 -17.30 12.21 10.87
N PRO A 54 -17.11 10.94 11.29
CA PRO A 54 -18.23 10.20 11.86
C PRO A 54 -18.80 10.98 13.06
N SER A 55 -20.09 10.79 13.35
CA SER A 55 -20.67 11.32 14.59
C SER A 55 -19.95 10.71 15.80
N GLU A 56 -19.98 11.41 16.93
CA GLU A 56 -19.43 10.88 18.18
C GLU A 56 -20.08 9.54 18.55
N HIS A 57 -21.39 9.38 18.33
CA HIS A 57 -22.08 8.11 18.56
C HIS A 57 -21.54 7.00 17.66
N SER A 58 -21.41 7.22 16.35
CA SER A 58 -20.83 6.23 15.43
C SER A 58 -19.38 5.89 15.81
N HIS A 59 -18.61 6.88 16.27
CA HIS A 59 -17.27 6.67 16.78
C HIS A 59 -17.25 5.81 18.05
N GLN A 60 -18.15 6.05 19.00
CA GLN A 60 -18.30 5.23 20.20
C GLN A 60 -18.67 3.78 19.86
N GLN A 61 -19.54 3.56 18.87
CA GLN A 61 -19.86 2.22 18.36
C GLN A 61 -18.62 1.53 17.76
N TYR A 62 -17.80 2.27 17.01
CA TYR A 62 -16.52 1.76 16.52
C TYR A 62 -15.59 1.32 17.66
N CYS A 63 -15.39 2.17 18.67
CA CYS A 63 -14.53 1.87 19.82
C CYS A 63 -15.01 0.63 20.59
N LYS A 64 -16.33 0.52 20.79
CA LYS A 64 -16.93 -0.65 21.42
C LYS A 64 -16.71 -1.90 20.56
N GLY A 65 -17.00 -1.81 19.26
CA GLY A 65 -16.78 -2.89 18.31
C GLY A 65 -15.34 -3.41 18.31
N ILE A 66 -14.34 -2.54 18.23
CA ILE A 66 -12.92 -2.93 18.31
C ILE A 66 -12.57 -3.63 19.62
N SER A 67 -13.18 -3.23 20.73
CA SER A 67 -12.92 -3.84 22.04
C SER A 67 -13.52 -5.24 22.17
N ASP A 68 -14.64 -5.50 21.48
CA ASP A 68 -15.39 -6.76 21.55
C ASP A 68 -14.91 -7.80 20.52
N LEU A 69 -14.00 -7.44 19.60
CA LEU A 69 -13.53 -8.31 18.53
C LEU A 69 -12.36 -9.22 18.95
N TYR A 70 -12.51 -10.53 18.72
CA TYR A 70 -11.54 -11.55 19.15
C TYR A 70 -10.59 -12.05 18.04
N ASN A 71 -10.79 -11.66 16.78
CA ASN A 71 -9.99 -12.17 15.66
C ASN A 71 -9.62 -11.09 14.63
N GLU A 72 -8.59 -11.37 13.82
CA GLU A 72 -8.06 -10.46 12.80
C GLU A 72 -9.09 -10.13 11.72
N ALA A 73 -9.93 -11.09 11.33
CA ALA A 73 -10.94 -10.90 10.30
C ALA A 73 -11.99 -9.87 10.70
N GLY A 74 -12.46 -9.89 11.95
CA GLY A 74 -13.41 -8.94 12.46
C GLY A 74 -12.84 -7.53 12.56
N VAL A 75 -11.59 -7.40 13.04
CA VAL A 75 -10.88 -6.10 13.05
C VAL A 75 -10.74 -5.56 11.63
N SER A 76 -10.30 -6.40 10.71
CA SER A 76 -10.17 -6.06 9.30
C SER A 76 -11.50 -5.58 8.69
N PHE A 77 -12.60 -6.28 8.96
CA PHE A 77 -13.92 -5.90 8.46
C PHE A 77 -14.36 -4.52 8.98
N LEU A 78 -14.23 -4.28 10.29
CA LEU A 78 -14.68 -3.04 10.90
C LEU A 78 -13.85 -1.83 10.42
N ILE A 79 -12.52 -1.99 10.30
CA ILE A 79 -11.64 -0.94 9.78
C ILE A 79 -11.98 -0.62 8.32
N GLN A 80 -12.21 -1.64 7.49
CA GLN A 80 -12.60 -1.43 6.09
C GLN A 80 -13.98 -0.77 5.95
N ALA A 81 -14.89 -0.99 6.91
CA ALA A 81 -16.21 -0.41 6.92
C ALA A 81 -16.22 1.06 7.35
N GLU A 82 -15.61 1.37 8.50
CA GLU A 82 -15.78 2.65 9.18
C GLU A 82 -14.62 3.63 8.94
N ILE A 83 -13.41 3.09 8.77
CA ILE A 83 -12.18 3.86 8.80
C ILE A 83 -11.65 4.10 7.39
N MET A 84 -11.45 3.05 6.60
CA MET A 84 -10.86 3.21 5.26
C MET A 84 -11.78 3.97 4.30
N LYS A 85 -11.18 4.69 3.35
CA LYS A 85 -11.89 5.29 2.22
C LYS A 85 -12.24 4.21 1.21
N ARG A 86 -13.43 4.30 0.61
CA ARG A 86 -13.88 3.46 -0.49
C ARG A 86 -13.83 4.28 -1.78
N TYR A 87 -13.18 3.73 -2.80
CA TYR A 87 -13.09 4.35 -4.13
C TYR A 87 -14.08 3.74 -5.14
N TYR A 88 -14.82 2.69 -4.75
CA TYR A 88 -15.83 2.09 -5.61
C TYR A 88 -16.87 3.14 -6.03
N GLY A 89 -17.12 3.26 -7.33
CA GLY A 89 -18.06 4.22 -7.92
C GLY A 89 -17.51 5.64 -8.12
N SER A 90 -16.66 6.14 -7.21
CA SER A 90 -16.03 7.47 -7.35
C SER A 90 -14.78 7.46 -8.23
N ASP A 91 -14.10 6.31 -8.30
CA ASP A 91 -12.97 6.08 -9.17
C ASP A 91 -13.02 4.65 -9.75
N PRO A 92 -13.51 4.48 -10.99
CA PRO A 92 -13.63 3.17 -11.60
C PRO A 92 -12.28 2.56 -11.98
N GLN A 93 -11.20 3.35 -12.06
CA GLN A 93 -9.87 2.92 -12.49
C GLN A 93 -9.01 2.45 -11.31
N TYR A 94 -9.17 3.04 -10.14
CA TYR A 94 -8.48 2.62 -8.92
C TYR A 94 -9.19 1.45 -8.23
N GLY A 95 -8.41 0.51 -7.68
CA GLY A 95 -8.90 -0.76 -7.16
C GLY A 95 -8.24 -1.19 -5.85
N ARG A 96 -8.88 -2.16 -5.21
CA ARG A 96 -8.42 -2.81 -3.98
C ARG A 96 -8.49 -4.32 -4.14
N ALA A 97 -7.45 -5.02 -3.70
CA ALA A 97 -7.41 -6.47 -3.53
C ALA A 97 -7.33 -6.80 -2.04
N HIS A 98 -7.96 -7.91 -1.65
CA HIS A 98 -8.06 -8.35 -0.25
C HIS A 98 -7.37 -9.71 -0.11
N GLY A 99 -6.44 -9.84 0.85
CA GLY A 99 -5.78 -11.09 1.20
C GLY A 99 -5.23 -11.85 0.00
N ARG A 100 -4.60 -11.14 -0.94
CA ARG A 100 -4.15 -11.70 -2.22
C ARG A 100 -2.63 -11.67 -2.32
N ALA A 101 -2.04 -12.83 -2.56
CA ALA A 101 -0.59 -12.95 -2.70
C ALA A 101 -0.12 -12.19 -3.95
N ILE A 102 0.92 -11.38 -3.78
CA ILE A 102 1.64 -10.76 -4.90
C ILE A 102 2.43 -11.88 -5.58
N THR A 103 2.09 -12.21 -6.82
CA THR A 103 2.62 -13.43 -7.50
C THR A 103 3.62 -13.11 -8.59
N GLN A 104 3.62 -11.87 -9.08
CA GLN A 104 4.61 -11.37 -10.04
C GLN A 104 5.66 -10.53 -9.31
N VAL A 105 6.21 -11.08 -8.22
CA VAL A 105 7.29 -10.43 -7.49
C VAL A 105 8.57 -10.58 -8.31
N PRO A 106 9.26 -9.46 -8.62
CA PRO A 106 10.68 -9.48 -8.97
C PRO A 106 11.51 -10.51 -8.19
N GLU A 107 12.27 -11.39 -8.84
CA GLU A 107 13.33 -12.12 -8.10
C GLU A 107 14.38 -11.10 -7.65
N GLU A 108 14.56 -10.97 -6.33
CA GLU A 108 15.36 -9.92 -5.70
C GLU A 108 15.99 -10.48 -4.42
N ASP A 109 17.12 -9.93 -3.97
CA ASP A 109 17.80 -10.43 -2.78
C ASP A 109 16.89 -10.43 -1.54
N PHE A 110 16.03 -9.42 -1.42
CA PHE A 110 15.12 -9.24 -0.28
C PHE A 110 14.10 -10.39 -0.12
N ASN A 111 13.74 -11.10 -1.20
CA ASN A 111 12.72 -12.15 -1.15
C ASN A 111 13.27 -13.59 -1.20
N ASN A 112 14.60 -13.76 -1.26
CA ASN A 112 15.23 -15.07 -1.38
C ASN A 112 14.85 -16.00 -0.21
N GLY A 113 14.16 -17.12 -0.51
CA GLY A 113 13.74 -18.10 0.49
C GLY A 113 12.53 -17.67 1.33
N LEU A 114 11.81 -16.62 0.93
CA LEU A 114 10.54 -16.21 1.51
C LEU A 114 9.39 -16.60 0.58
N SER A 115 8.22 -16.90 1.15
CA SER A 115 6.99 -17.02 0.36
C SER A 115 6.60 -15.65 -0.20
N ASN A 116 5.83 -15.64 -1.29
CA ASN A 116 5.26 -14.41 -1.84
C ASN A 116 4.60 -13.53 -0.75
N PRO A 117 4.74 -12.19 -0.81
CA PRO A 117 4.04 -11.29 0.09
C PRO A 117 2.53 -11.45 -0.04
N LEU A 118 1.82 -11.35 1.07
CA LEU A 118 0.39 -11.60 1.18
C LEU A 118 -0.26 -10.50 2.03
N PRO A 119 -0.31 -9.27 1.50
CA PRO A 119 -0.89 -8.17 2.25
C PRO A 119 -2.38 -8.38 2.51
N ASN A 120 -2.89 -7.91 3.65
CA ASN A 120 -4.34 -7.97 3.89
C ASN A 120 -5.12 -7.07 2.92
N ILE A 121 -4.58 -5.89 2.61
CA ILE A 121 -5.12 -4.98 1.60
C ILE A 121 -4.02 -4.53 0.68
N LEU A 122 -4.29 -4.51 -0.62
CA LEU A 122 -3.43 -3.91 -1.63
C LEU A 122 -4.26 -2.95 -2.49
N GLU A 123 -3.77 -1.74 -2.72
CA GLU A 123 -4.43 -0.74 -3.57
C GLU A 123 -3.53 -0.28 -4.73
N GLY A 124 -4.14 -0.06 -5.89
CA GLY A 124 -3.46 0.36 -7.11
C GLY A 124 -4.42 0.53 -8.29
N LEU A 125 -3.89 0.80 -9.47
CA LEU A 125 -4.67 0.94 -10.70
C LEU A 125 -5.06 -0.43 -11.25
N LYS A 126 -6.30 -0.57 -11.73
CA LYS A 126 -6.77 -1.81 -12.35
C LYS A 126 -6.09 -2.01 -13.69
N THR A 127 -5.39 -3.12 -13.86
CA THR A 127 -4.61 -3.40 -15.08
C THR A 127 -5.44 -3.30 -16.37
N ARG A 128 -6.71 -3.72 -16.33
CA ARG A 128 -7.62 -3.68 -17.49
C ARG A 128 -7.91 -2.28 -18.06
N VAL A 129 -7.70 -1.23 -17.27
CA VAL A 129 -7.92 0.16 -17.74
C VAL A 129 -6.65 0.76 -18.33
N LEU A 130 -5.53 0.05 -18.30
CA LEU A 130 -4.25 0.54 -18.77
C LEU A 130 -3.91 0.01 -20.16
N PRO A 131 -3.17 0.81 -20.96
CA PRO A 131 -2.58 0.35 -22.21
C PRO A 131 -1.81 -0.97 -22.03
N SER A 132 -1.89 -1.86 -23.04
CA SER A 132 -1.29 -3.19 -23.00
C SER A 132 0.21 -3.18 -22.64
N HIS A 133 0.95 -2.19 -23.12
CA HIS A 133 2.38 -2.05 -22.84
C HIS A 133 2.72 -1.75 -21.37
N LEU A 134 1.73 -1.32 -20.56
CA LEU A 134 1.86 -1.07 -19.12
C LEU A 134 1.36 -2.22 -18.25
N GLN A 135 0.63 -3.17 -18.83
CA GLN A 135 0.09 -4.31 -18.09
C GLN A 135 1.21 -5.26 -17.60
N SER A 136 2.39 -5.20 -18.21
CA SER A 136 3.59 -5.94 -17.77
C SER A 136 4.11 -5.52 -16.39
N HIS A 137 3.62 -4.40 -15.83
CA HIS A 137 3.95 -3.95 -14.47
C HIS A 137 2.96 -4.45 -13.40
N SER A 138 2.00 -5.28 -13.82
CA SER A 138 1.04 -5.91 -12.92
C SER A 138 1.75 -6.75 -11.84
N LEU A 139 1.15 -6.75 -10.66
CA LEU A 139 1.58 -7.60 -9.53
C LEU A 139 0.92 -8.98 -9.52
N HIS A 140 -0.01 -9.22 -10.45
CA HIS A 140 -0.73 -10.48 -10.59
C HIS A 140 -0.99 -10.85 -12.06
N SER A 141 -0.99 -12.13 -12.37
CA SER A 141 -1.23 -12.67 -13.73
C SER A 141 -2.70 -12.76 -14.16
N SER A 142 -3.61 -11.94 -13.60
CA SER A 142 -5.06 -11.99 -13.91
C SER A 142 -5.60 -10.71 -14.55
N ASP A 143 -6.73 -10.80 -15.24
CA ASP A 143 -7.53 -9.67 -15.75
C ASP A 143 -8.06 -8.71 -14.65
N ARG A 144 -8.22 -9.21 -13.41
CA ARG A 144 -8.56 -8.45 -12.19
C ARG A 144 -7.33 -8.06 -11.38
N SER A 145 -6.19 -7.87 -12.03
CA SER A 145 -4.95 -7.49 -11.36
C SER A 145 -4.89 -5.99 -11.07
N LEU A 146 -4.00 -5.66 -10.15
CA LEU A 146 -3.61 -4.30 -9.84
C LEU A 146 -2.16 -4.08 -10.31
N THR A 147 -1.90 -2.87 -10.78
CA THR A 147 -0.57 -2.38 -11.14
C THR A 147 -0.37 -1.00 -10.53
N PHE A 148 0.88 -0.54 -10.52
CA PHE A 148 1.28 0.72 -9.89
C PHE A 148 0.74 0.82 -8.46
N CYS A 149 0.85 -0.27 -7.69
CA CYS A 149 0.38 -0.31 -6.30
C CYS A 149 1.33 0.47 -5.39
N HIS A 150 0.78 1.43 -4.66
CA HIS A 150 1.54 2.31 -3.76
C HIS A 150 1.04 2.26 -2.31
N PHE A 151 -0.01 1.48 -2.03
CA PHE A 151 -0.55 1.33 -0.68
C PHE A 151 -0.91 -0.11 -0.37
N THR A 152 -0.56 -0.52 0.84
CA THR A 152 -0.93 -1.81 1.42
C THR A 152 -1.24 -1.65 2.91
N THR A 153 -1.99 -2.59 3.48
CA THR A 153 -2.28 -2.63 4.91
C THR A 153 -2.15 -4.03 5.48
N GLU A 154 -1.53 -4.11 6.66
CA GLU A 154 -1.53 -5.26 7.54
C GLU A 154 -2.42 -5.00 8.76
N PHE A 155 -3.36 -5.91 9.00
CA PHE A 155 -4.23 -5.91 10.16
C PHE A 155 -3.72 -6.91 11.18
N LYS A 156 -3.85 -6.54 12.45
CA LYS A 156 -3.75 -7.48 13.56
C LYS A 156 -4.96 -7.40 14.46
N ARG A 157 -5.16 -8.46 15.22
CA ARG A 157 -6.04 -8.45 16.38
C ARG A 157 -5.39 -7.58 17.47
N THR A 158 -6.20 -7.10 18.40
CA THR A 158 -5.77 -6.13 19.43
C THR A 158 -4.72 -6.68 20.41
N ASP A 159 -4.63 -8.01 20.56
CA ASP A 159 -3.60 -8.75 21.30
C ASP A 159 -2.60 -9.46 20.36
N GLY A 160 -2.58 -9.06 19.09
CA GLY A 160 -1.77 -9.67 18.05
C GLY A 160 -0.31 -9.22 18.12
N ASN A 161 0.54 -9.92 17.38
CA ASN A 161 1.95 -9.56 17.29
C ASN A 161 2.12 -8.36 16.35
N PHE A 162 2.00 -7.15 16.88
CA PHE A 162 2.16 -5.90 16.13
C PHE A 162 3.55 -5.79 15.49
N LYS A 163 4.62 -6.26 16.17
CA LYS A 163 5.98 -6.28 15.61
C LYS A 163 6.08 -7.17 14.37
N GLN A 164 5.43 -8.33 14.39
CA GLN A 164 5.37 -9.18 13.20
C GLN A 164 4.66 -8.48 12.04
N ALA A 165 3.57 -7.76 12.31
CA ALA A 165 2.85 -6.99 11.30
C ALA A 165 3.72 -5.90 10.67
N VAL A 166 4.55 -5.23 11.49
CA VAL A 166 5.53 -4.24 11.00
C VAL A 166 6.56 -4.90 10.08
N SER A 167 7.07 -6.10 10.42
CA SER A 167 7.97 -6.84 9.53
C SER A 167 7.28 -7.34 8.25
N GLN A 168 6.02 -7.72 8.31
CA GLN A 168 5.22 -8.10 7.13
C GLN A 168 5.03 -6.89 6.21
N ALA A 169 4.64 -5.74 6.77
CA ALA A 169 4.54 -4.47 6.06
C ALA A 169 5.89 -4.03 5.45
N ALA A 170 7.01 -4.31 6.12
CA ALA A 170 8.35 -4.08 5.57
C ALA A 170 8.58 -4.87 4.28
N TYR A 171 8.16 -6.13 4.24
CA TYR A 171 8.33 -7.01 3.08
C TYR A 171 7.38 -6.67 1.94
N ASP A 172 6.13 -6.36 2.27
CA ASP A 172 5.16 -5.87 1.29
C ASP A 172 5.65 -4.55 0.68
N GLY A 173 6.09 -3.61 1.50
CA GLY A 173 6.63 -2.32 1.07
C GLY A 173 7.89 -2.45 0.20
N ALA A 174 8.81 -3.36 0.53
CA ALA A 174 9.99 -3.64 -0.30
C ALA A 174 9.58 -4.17 -1.69
N THR A 175 8.55 -5.01 -1.74
CA THR A 175 8.00 -5.54 -2.99
C THR A 175 7.39 -4.44 -3.84
N LEU A 176 6.54 -3.59 -3.26
CA LEU A 176 5.92 -2.47 -3.97
C LEU A 176 6.97 -1.46 -4.43
N PHE A 177 7.98 -1.18 -3.59
CA PHE A 177 9.09 -0.30 -3.92
C PHE A 177 9.90 -0.83 -5.11
N SER A 178 10.30 -2.11 -5.11
CA SER A 178 11.01 -2.73 -6.23
C SER A 178 10.20 -2.68 -7.53
N ALA A 179 8.89 -2.99 -7.46
CA ALA A 179 8.02 -2.90 -8.63
C ALA A 179 7.93 -1.48 -9.20
N ARG A 180 7.85 -0.46 -8.31
CA ARG A 180 7.88 0.94 -8.68
C ARG A 180 9.21 1.36 -9.29
N ASP A 181 10.33 0.97 -8.68
CA ASP A 181 11.67 1.34 -9.14
C ASP A 181 11.96 0.83 -10.56
N ARG A 182 11.52 -0.40 -10.86
CA ARG A 182 11.54 -0.96 -12.22
C ARG A 182 10.69 -0.16 -13.20
N ALA A 183 9.51 0.29 -12.77
CA ALA A 183 8.62 1.12 -13.57
C ALA A 183 9.24 2.51 -13.86
N LEU A 184 9.89 3.13 -12.87
CA LEU A 184 10.61 4.39 -13.03
C LEU A 184 11.84 4.27 -13.93
N THR A 185 12.62 3.19 -13.79
CA THR A 185 13.75 2.90 -14.67
C THR A 185 13.29 2.83 -16.13
N ARG A 186 12.15 2.19 -16.38
CA ARG A 186 11.55 2.16 -17.72
C ARG A 186 11.10 3.53 -18.18
N ALA A 187 10.46 4.31 -17.32
CA ALA A 187 10.05 5.68 -17.63
C ALA A 187 11.23 6.57 -18.02
N ALA A 188 12.34 6.48 -17.29
CA ALA A 188 13.57 7.23 -17.58
C ALA A 188 14.20 6.89 -18.93
N ALA A 189 13.94 5.69 -19.46
CA ALA A 189 14.38 5.28 -20.80
C ALA A 189 13.52 5.85 -21.94
N ILE A 190 12.37 6.50 -21.64
CA ILE A 190 11.49 7.10 -22.65
C ILE A 190 11.99 8.52 -22.98
N PRO A 191 12.36 8.83 -24.24
CA PRO A 191 12.80 10.17 -24.62
C PRO A 191 11.75 11.24 -24.30
N GLY A 192 12.19 12.36 -23.73
CA GLY A 192 11.32 13.48 -23.36
C GLY A 192 10.52 13.30 -22.07
N ARG A 193 10.69 12.19 -21.35
CA ARG A 193 10.02 11.92 -20.06
C ARG A 193 10.98 11.75 -18.88
N GLY A 194 12.23 12.19 -19.04
CA GLY A 194 13.32 11.98 -18.09
C GLY A 194 13.08 12.62 -16.71
N ASN A 195 13.62 11.94 -15.68
CA ASN A 195 13.81 12.35 -14.28
C ASN A 195 12.83 13.39 -13.71
N ASP A 196 11.53 13.08 -13.76
CA ASP A 196 10.55 13.83 -12.99
C ASP A 196 10.82 13.64 -11.49
N LYS A 197 11.25 14.72 -10.83
CA LYS A 197 11.56 14.75 -9.40
C LYS A 197 10.38 14.28 -8.55
N ALA A 198 9.14 14.60 -8.94
CA ALA A 198 7.94 14.18 -8.22
C ALA A 198 7.71 12.65 -8.33
N ALA A 199 8.17 12.05 -9.43
CA ALA A 199 8.20 10.60 -9.61
C ALA A 199 9.37 9.92 -8.87
N MET A 200 10.35 10.68 -8.37
CA MET A 200 11.44 10.15 -7.53
C MET A 200 11.15 10.25 -6.02
N GLU A 201 10.09 10.96 -5.62
CA GLU A 201 9.61 11.02 -4.23
C GLU A 201 9.22 9.63 -3.70
N THR A 202 9.23 9.51 -2.37
CA THR A 202 8.81 8.32 -1.65
C THR A 202 7.30 8.16 -1.76
N ALA A 203 6.88 7.23 -2.60
CA ALA A 203 5.47 7.05 -2.93
C ALA A 203 4.83 5.80 -2.33
N VAL A 204 5.64 4.81 -1.96
CA VAL A 204 5.14 3.54 -1.44
C VAL A 204 4.95 3.65 0.05
N LEU A 205 3.71 3.45 0.50
CA LEU A 205 3.31 3.51 1.90
C LEU A 205 2.68 2.18 2.34
N THR A 206 3.03 1.72 3.53
CA THR A 206 2.29 0.65 4.21
C THR A 206 1.60 1.19 5.45
N CYS A 207 0.48 0.59 5.82
CA CYS A 207 -0.19 0.85 7.09
C CYS A 207 -0.26 -0.43 7.91
N VAL A 208 0.02 -0.31 9.21
CA VAL A 208 -0.16 -1.38 10.18
C VAL A 208 -1.17 -0.90 11.22
N THR A 209 -2.20 -1.70 11.49
CA THR A 209 -3.21 -1.34 12.48
C THR A 209 -3.84 -2.54 13.16
N ASP A 210 -4.15 -2.38 14.43
CA ASP A 210 -4.94 -3.32 15.24
C ASP A 210 -6.37 -2.81 15.52
N GLY A 211 -6.76 -1.72 14.86
CA GLY A 211 -8.02 -1.00 15.10
C GLY A 211 -7.99 -0.01 16.26
N LYS A 212 -6.94 -0.01 17.10
CA LYS A 212 -6.74 1.00 18.15
C LYS A 212 -5.76 2.07 17.72
N VAL A 213 -4.70 1.66 17.03
CA VAL A 213 -3.66 2.55 16.51
C VAL A 213 -3.43 2.29 15.02
N ALA A 214 -3.10 3.33 14.28
CA ALA A 214 -2.59 3.22 12.91
C ALA A 214 -1.15 3.73 12.87
N GLU A 215 -0.24 2.93 12.32
CA GLU A 215 1.14 3.31 12.02
C GLU A 215 1.36 3.25 10.52
N VAL A 216 1.84 4.35 9.93
CA VAL A 216 2.11 4.46 8.49
C VAL A 216 3.62 4.54 8.28
N PHE A 217 4.11 3.68 7.40
CA PHE A 217 5.52 3.60 7.04
C PHE A 217 5.74 4.00 5.59
N ALA A 218 6.84 4.70 5.35
CA ALA A 218 7.30 5.07 4.02
C ALA A 218 8.50 4.20 3.60
N HIS A 219 8.50 3.78 2.33
CA HIS A 219 9.43 2.80 1.79
C HIS A 219 10.26 3.42 0.67
N HIS A 220 11.57 3.46 0.86
CA HIS A 220 12.49 4.14 -0.05
C HIS A 220 13.86 3.45 -0.08
N SER A 221 14.71 3.89 -1.02
CA SER A 221 16.12 3.53 -1.05
C SER A 221 16.98 4.77 -0.76
N GLN A 222 18.01 4.60 0.05
CA GLN A 222 19.04 5.60 0.28
C GLN A 222 20.41 4.93 0.21
N ASN A 223 21.31 5.47 -0.62
CA ASN A 223 22.65 4.92 -0.85
C ASN A 223 22.64 3.42 -1.23
N GLY A 224 21.65 3.00 -2.03
CA GLY A 224 21.48 1.61 -2.45
C GLY A 224 20.92 0.67 -1.37
N GLN A 225 20.54 1.19 -0.20
CA GLN A 225 19.92 0.41 0.88
C GLN A 225 18.43 0.72 1.00
N TYR A 226 17.64 -0.34 1.12
CA TYR A 226 16.21 -0.23 1.38
C TYR A 226 15.93 0.22 2.82
N HIS A 227 14.97 1.12 3.00
CA HIS A 227 14.56 1.65 4.30
C HIS A 227 13.04 1.65 4.46
N GLN A 228 12.58 1.31 5.67
CA GLN A 228 11.21 1.48 6.13
C GLN A 228 11.19 2.48 7.29
N ASN A 229 10.58 3.64 7.10
CA ASN A 229 10.56 4.70 8.12
C ASN A 229 9.13 4.93 8.62
N LEU A 230 8.92 4.95 9.94
CA LEU A 230 7.64 5.35 10.53
C LEU A 230 7.44 6.85 10.31
N VAL A 231 6.47 7.22 9.48
CA VAL A 231 6.26 8.63 9.12
C VAL A 231 5.10 9.27 9.88
N ALA A 232 4.13 8.47 10.31
CA ALA A 232 3.00 8.95 11.09
C ALA A 232 2.40 7.84 11.95
N ARG A 233 1.87 8.22 13.11
CA ARG A 233 1.17 7.34 14.04
C ARG A 233 0.01 8.09 14.68
N GLU A 234 -1.17 7.49 14.68
CA GLU A 234 -2.37 8.10 15.28
C GLU A 234 -3.28 7.08 15.96
N SER A 235 -4.01 7.55 16.97
CA SER A 235 -5.06 6.77 17.62
C SER A 235 -6.33 6.73 16.77
N LEU A 236 -6.91 5.53 16.64
CA LEU A 236 -8.23 5.29 16.07
C LEU A 236 -9.35 5.36 17.12
N LEU A 237 -9.00 5.49 18.41
CA LEU A 237 -9.95 5.55 19.53
C LEU A 237 -10.24 6.98 20.01
N SER A 238 -9.57 7.98 19.44
CA SER A 238 -9.73 9.39 19.83
C SER A 238 -10.83 10.06 19.01
N TYR A 239 -11.58 10.98 19.62
CA TYR A 239 -12.56 11.83 18.92
C TYR A 239 -12.15 13.31 18.97
N PRO A 240 -12.14 14.06 17.84
CA PRO A 240 -12.35 13.60 16.47
C PRO A 240 -11.29 12.58 15.99
N ASN A 241 -11.67 11.67 15.10
CA ASN A 241 -10.86 10.50 14.76
C ASN A 241 -9.71 10.83 13.79
N ARG A 242 -8.54 11.10 14.38
CA ARG A 242 -7.28 11.39 13.66
C ARG A 242 -6.73 10.18 12.94
N GLY A 243 -6.79 8.99 13.51
CA GLY A 243 -6.34 7.76 12.85
C GLY A 243 -7.09 7.49 11.55
N ARG A 244 -8.39 7.80 11.51
CA ARG A 244 -9.21 7.74 10.30
C ARG A 244 -8.77 8.75 9.26
N GLU A 245 -8.49 9.98 9.65
CA GLU A 245 -7.94 10.97 8.72
C GLU A 245 -6.60 10.52 8.16
N LEU A 246 -5.68 10.04 9.02
CA LEU A 246 -4.37 9.55 8.64
C LEU A 246 -4.47 8.43 7.59
N ILE A 247 -5.26 7.39 7.85
CA ILE A 247 -5.41 6.27 6.90
C ILE A 247 -5.97 6.77 5.56
N ARG A 248 -7.01 7.61 5.58
CA ARG A 248 -7.63 8.10 4.35
C ARG A 248 -6.72 9.05 3.57
N ASN A 249 -5.95 9.90 4.25
CA ASN A 249 -4.94 10.76 3.64
C ASN A 249 -3.83 9.92 2.99
N THR A 250 -3.40 8.86 3.67
CA THR A 250 -2.43 7.89 3.15
C THR A 250 -2.93 7.24 1.87
N GLN A 251 -4.19 6.77 1.86
CA GLN A 251 -4.82 6.21 0.66
C GLN A 251 -4.91 7.23 -0.48
N ASP A 252 -5.25 8.49 -0.19
CA ASP A 252 -5.37 9.53 -1.21
C ASP A 252 -4.00 9.89 -1.82
N TYR A 253 -2.96 10.01 -0.99
CA TYR A 253 -1.60 10.28 -1.44
C TYR A 253 -1.02 9.14 -2.27
N ALA A 254 -1.11 7.89 -1.80
CA ALA A 254 -0.65 6.73 -2.57
C ALA A 254 -1.43 6.55 -3.88
N ARG A 255 -2.72 6.87 -3.87
CA ARG A 255 -3.53 6.91 -5.09
C ARG A 255 -2.98 7.94 -6.08
N SER A 256 -2.68 9.18 -5.65
CA SER A 256 -2.12 10.20 -6.57
C SER A 256 -0.81 9.71 -7.19
N LYS A 257 0.08 9.12 -6.38
CA LYS A 257 1.34 8.56 -6.87
C LYS A 257 1.18 7.43 -7.87
N SER A 258 0.11 6.65 -7.75
CA SER A 258 -0.24 5.61 -8.74
C SER A 258 -0.59 6.23 -10.09
N TYR A 259 -1.36 7.32 -10.10
CA TYR A 259 -1.70 8.07 -11.32
C TYR A 259 -0.50 8.80 -11.92
N GLU A 260 0.31 9.47 -11.08
CA GLU A 260 1.54 10.15 -11.52
C GLU A 260 2.48 9.19 -12.26
N LEU A 261 2.71 7.99 -11.70
CA LEU A 261 3.54 6.97 -12.35
C LEU A 261 2.93 6.48 -13.67
N ALA A 262 1.61 6.25 -13.71
CA ALA A 262 0.93 5.82 -14.92
C ALA A 262 1.04 6.89 -16.03
N ALA A 263 0.84 8.16 -15.70
CA ALA A 263 0.95 9.28 -16.62
C ALA A 263 2.39 9.43 -17.16
N LEU A 264 3.40 9.30 -16.28
CA LEU A 264 4.81 9.31 -16.69
C LEU A 264 5.12 8.18 -17.70
N LEU A 265 4.49 7.02 -17.52
CA LEU A 265 4.58 5.90 -18.44
C LEU A 265 3.65 6.01 -19.66
N GLY A 266 2.85 7.07 -19.76
CA GLY A 266 2.08 7.42 -20.95
C GLY A 266 0.66 6.87 -20.96
N ALA A 267 0.11 6.55 -19.78
CA ALA A 267 -1.31 6.31 -19.64
C ALA A 267 -2.06 7.65 -19.65
N ASP A 268 -2.91 7.87 -20.65
CA ASP A 268 -3.90 8.94 -20.62
C ASP A 268 -5.16 8.43 -19.92
N LEU A 269 -5.28 8.76 -18.63
CA LEU A 269 -6.35 8.29 -17.76
C LEU A 269 -7.36 9.39 -17.41
N GLU A 270 -7.14 10.61 -17.91
CA GLU A 270 -8.03 11.76 -17.67
C GLU A 270 -9.20 11.80 -18.68
N GLU A 271 -9.02 11.32 -19.93
CA GLU A 271 -10.10 11.27 -20.95
C GLU A 271 -11.30 10.40 -20.54
N GLN A 272 -11.10 9.32 -19.77
CA GLN A 272 -12.18 8.40 -19.39
C GLN A 272 -13.08 8.89 -18.24
N LYS A 273 -12.71 9.96 -17.53
CA LYS A 273 -13.55 10.56 -16.46
C LYS A 273 -14.70 11.41 -17.01
N GLN A 274 -14.56 11.93 -18.24
CA GLN A 274 -15.56 12.81 -18.85
C GLN A 274 -16.67 12.02 -19.56
N GLU A 275 -16.34 10.90 -20.22
CA GLU A 275 -17.34 10.05 -20.89
C GLU A 275 -18.31 9.39 -19.89
N SER A 276 -17.84 8.99 -18.70
CA SER A 276 -18.72 8.40 -17.67
C SER A 276 -19.72 9.39 -17.04
N LYS A 277 -19.49 10.70 -17.21
CA LYS A 277 -20.45 11.75 -16.80
C LYS A 277 -21.44 12.09 -17.92
N GLY A 278 -21.14 11.75 -19.17
CA GLY A 278 -21.97 12.07 -20.34
C GLY A 278 -23.12 11.10 -20.61
N THR A 279 -23.10 9.88 -20.08
CA THR A 279 -24.15 8.88 -20.34
C THR A 279 -25.29 8.85 -19.31
N CYS A 280 -25.32 9.76 -18.33
CA CYS A 280 -26.44 9.91 -17.39
C CYS A 280 -27.48 10.92 -17.87
N GLY A 281 -27.86 10.82 -19.14
CA GLY A 281 -28.80 11.75 -19.77
C GLY A 281 -29.47 11.16 -20.99
N LEU A 282 -30.26 10.10 -20.82
CA LEU A 282 -31.37 9.74 -21.70
C LEU A 282 -32.42 8.97 -20.86
N LYS A 283 -33.43 9.69 -20.40
CA LYS A 283 -34.81 9.20 -20.30
C LYS A 283 -35.59 9.88 -21.41
#